data_AF-A0A069NJW2-F1
#
_entry.id   AF-A0A069NJW2-F1
#
_cell.length_a   1.000
_cell.length_b   1.000
_cell.length_c   1.000
_cell.angle_alpha   90.00
_cell.angle_beta   90.00
_cell.angle_gamma   90.00
#
_symmetry.space_group_name_H-M   'P 1'
#
loop_
_entity.id
_entity.type
_entity.pdbx_description
1 polymer ?
#
loop_
_entity_poly.entity_id
_entity_poly.type
_entity_poly.pdbx_seq_one_letter_code
_entity_poly.pdbx_strand_id
1 'polypeptide(L)' 'MSQKTLDVSALEQAIEKCQQEIDAETDRLIRQTRAGIDASTSRELLFALHDSLEALKHSKRALKQCQRAL' A
#
# COMPACT_ATOMS: atom_id res chain seq x y z
N MET A 1 20.40 -7.93 21.54
CA MET A 1 20.14 -8.02 20.09
C MET A 1 18.64 -8.17 19.89
N SER A 2 17.94 -7.30 19.12
CA SER A 2 16.64 -7.61 18.44
C SER A 2 15.83 -6.39 17.93
N GLN A 3 16.31 -5.15 17.93
CA GLN A 3 15.49 -4.03 17.38
C GLN A 3 15.42 -4.03 15.83
N LYS A 4 16.45 -4.55 15.13
CA LYS A 4 16.61 -4.38 13.67
C LYS A 4 15.66 -5.20 12.79
N THR A 5 15.03 -6.25 13.31
CA THR A 5 14.12 -7.13 12.55
C THR A 5 12.66 -6.69 12.59
N LEU A 6 12.28 -5.86 13.57
CA LEU A 6 10.91 -5.39 13.76
C LEU A 6 10.44 -4.43 12.65
N ASP A 7 11.33 -3.65 12.04
CA ASP A 7 10.95 -2.62 11.04
C ASP A 7 10.62 -3.18 9.65
N VAL A 8 11.34 -4.21 9.17
CA VAL A 8 11.07 -4.76 7.82
C VAL A 8 9.77 -5.56 7.80
N SER A 9 9.50 -6.33 8.86
CA SER A 9 8.26 -7.11 8.99
C SER A 9 7.04 -6.20 9.12
N ALA A 10 7.15 -5.11 9.88
CA ALA A 10 6.08 -4.11 9.97
C ALA A 10 5.78 -3.46 8.60
N LEU A 11 6.82 -3.13 7.81
CA LEU A 11 6.65 -2.63 6.45
C LEU A 11 6.03 -3.67 5.51
N GLU A 12 6.34 -4.95 5.68
CA GLU A 12 5.72 -6.03 4.92
C GLU A 12 4.22 -6.15 5.20
N GLN A 13 3.82 -6.11 6.46
CA GLN A 13 2.41 -6.11 6.86
C GLN A 13 1.67 -4.85 6.36
N ALA A 14 2.31 -3.68 6.43
CA ALA A 14 1.73 -2.44 5.90
C ALA A 14 1.53 -2.50 4.38
N ILE A 15 2.49 -3.05 3.64
CA ILE A 15 2.36 -3.26 2.19
C ILE A 15 1.20 -4.21 1.88
N GLU A 16 1.12 -5.34 2.57
CA GLU A 16 0.06 -6.33 2.37
C GLU A 16 -1.33 -5.73 2.65
N LYS A 17 -1.47 -5.00 3.76
CA LYS A 17 -2.72 -4.31 4.09
C LYS A 17 -3.09 -3.27 3.03
N CYS A 18 -2.12 -2.48 2.56
CA CYS A 18 -2.36 -1.49 1.52
C CYS A 18 -2.81 -2.15 0.19
N GLN A 19 -2.27 -3.32 -0.14
CA GLN A 19 -2.73 -4.10 -1.30
C GLN A 19 -4.18 -4.59 -1.13
N GLN A 20 -4.53 -5.10 0.07
CA GLN A 20 -5.92 -5.51 0.37
C GLN A 20 -6.91 -4.35 0.26
N GLU A 21 -6.52 -3.14 0.69
CA GLU A 21 -7.34 -1.93 0.55
C GLU A 21 -7.50 -1.52 -0.93
N ILE A 22 -6.44 -1.64 -1.74
CA ILE A 22 -6.52 -1.41 -3.20
C ILE A 22 -7.49 -2.38 -3.86
N ASP A 23 -7.42 -3.67 -3.53
CA ASP A 23 -8.31 -4.68 -4.10
C ASP A 23 -9.78 -4.39 -3.73
N ALA A 24 -10.03 -4.07 -2.46
CA ALA A 24 -11.37 -3.73 -1.98
C ALA A 24 -11.95 -2.47 -2.64
N GLU A 25 -11.14 -1.42 -2.80
CA GLU A 25 -11.58 -0.19 -3.45
C GLU A 25 -11.74 -0.35 -4.97
N THR A 26 -10.94 -1.21 -5.60
CA THR A 26 -11.09 -1.60 -7.01
C THR A 26 -12.43 -2.30 -7.23
N ASP A 27 -12.77 -3.27 -6.38
CA ASP A 27 -14.07 -3.95 -6.43
C ASP A 27 -15.24 -2.99 -6.21
N ARG A 28 -15.08 -2.03 -5.30
CA ARG A 28 -16.06 -0.97 -5.06
C ARG A 28 -16.25 -0.08 -6.30
N LEU A 29 -15.15 0.38 -6.91
CA LEU A 29 -15.16 1.20 -8.12
C LEU A 29 -15.86 0.48 -9.29
N ILE A 30 -15.59 -0.82 -9.47
CA ILE A 30 -16.25 -1.64 -10.49
C ILE A 30 -17.77 -1.69 -10.25
N ARG A 31 -18.20 -1.91 -8.99
CA ARG A 31 -19.63 -1.95 -8.64
C ARG A 31 -20.32 -0.62 -8.87
N GLN A 32 -19.71 0.49 -8.45
CA GLN A 32 -20.28 1.84 -8.67
C GLN A 32 -20.39 2.15 -10.15
N THR A 33 -19.33 1.88 -10.93
CA THR A 33 -19.30 2.12 -12.38
C THR A 33 -20.41 1.32 -13.08
N ARG A 34 -20.60 0.05 -12.72
CA ARG A 34 -21.67 -0.80 -13.28
C ARG A 34 -23.07 -0.30 -12.90
N ALA A 35 -23.22 0.29 -11.72
CA ALA A 35 -24.47 0.85 -11.24
C ALA A 35 -24.74 2.27 -11.78
N GLY A 36 -23.83 2.86 -12.56
CA GLY A 36 -23.93 4.25 -13.03
C GLY A 36 -23.83 5.28 -11.88
N ILE A 37 -23.27 4.88 -10.75
CA ILE A 37 -23.06 5.73 -9.58
C ILE A 37 -21.75 6.49 -9.76
N ASP A 38 -21.70 7.75 -9.35
CA ASP A 38 -20.45 8.50 -9.32
C ASP A 38 -19.41 7.79 -8.44
N ALA A 39 -18.20 7.68 -8.99
CA ALA A 39 -17.08 6.98 -8.37
C ALA A 39 -15.82 7.85 -8.31
N SER A 40 -15.98 9.17 -8.43
CA SER A 40 -14.89 10.17 -8.31
C SER A 40 -14.06 9.93 -7.04
N THR A 41 -14.69 9.88 -5.88
CA THR A 41 -14.04 9.64 -4.58
C THR A 41 -13.29 8.30 -4.53
N SER A 42 -13.86 7.24 -5.10
CA SER A 42 -13.22 5.92 -5.13
C SER A 42 -11.99 5.88 -6.03
N ARG A 43 -12.00 6.63 -7.15
CA ARG A 43 -10.82 6.80 -8.00
C ARG A 43 -9.73 7.60 -7.29
N GLU A 44 -10.09 8.70 -6.63
CA GLU A 44 -9.13 9.51 -5.85
C GLU A 44 -8.48 8.69 -4.74
N LEU A 45 -9.27 7.89 -4.02
CA LEU A 45 -8.76 7.01 -2.98
C LEU A 45 -7.82 5.93 -3.55
N LEU A 46 -8.15 5.32 -4.70
CA LEU A 46 -7.27 4.38 -5.37
C LEU A 46 -5.92 4.99 -5.74
N PHE A 47 -5.90 6.23 -6.25
CA PHE A 47 -4.64 6.93 -6.52
C PHE A 47 -3.81 7.12 -5.25
N ALA A 48 -4.42 7.61 -4.17
CA ALA A 48 -3.73 7.80 -2.89
C ALA A 48 -3.19 6.49 -2.29
N LEU A 49 -3.94 5.39 -2.44
CA LEU A 49 -3.50 4.06 -2.02
C LEU A 49 -2.30 3.57 -2.84
N HIS A 50 -2.29 3.80 -4.16
CA HIS A 50 -1.14 3.47 -5.01
C HIS A 50 0.12 4.26 -4.62
N ASP A 51 -0.02 5.57 -4.39
CA ASP A 51 1.09 6.42 -3.92
C ASP A 51 1.65 5.92 -2.58
N SER A 52 0.76 5.56 -1.66
CA SER A 52 1.12 4.99 -0.36
C SER A 52 1.87 3.66 -0.49
N LEU A 53 1.40 2.78 -1.38
CA LEU A 53 2.05 1.50 -1.66
C LEU A 53 3.47 1.69 -2.22
N GLU A 54 3.66 2.64 -3.14
CA GLU A 54 4.97 2.98 -3.67
C GLU A 54 5.89 3.51 -2.58
N ALA A 55 5.43 4.44 -1.75
CA ALA A 55 6.21 4.99 -0.63
C ALA A 55 6.65 3.90 0.36
N LEU A 56 5.76 2.94 0.68
CA LEU A 56 6.07 1.80 1.53
C LEU A 56 7.11 0.87 0.90
N LYS A 57 6.98 0.56 -0.40
CA LYS A 57 7.96 -0.23 -1.15
C LYS A 57 9.33 0.45 -1.20
N HIS A 58 9.37 1.77 -1.39
CA HIS A 58 10.61 2.55 -1.36
C HIS A 58 11.25 2.52 0.02
N SER A 59 10.48 2.75 1.08
CA SER A 59 10.95 2.68 2.47
C SER A 59 11.54 1.30 2.81
N LYS A 60 10.87 0.22 2.39
CA LYS A 60 11.38 -1.15 2.54
C LYS A 60 12.71 -1.37 1.81
N ARG A 61 12.85 -0.85 0.58
CA ARG A 61 14.10 -0.96 -0.20
C ARG A 61 15.23 -0.17 0.46
N ALA A 62 14.99 1.06 0.88
CA ALA A 62 15.95 1.91 1.57
C ALA A 62 16.45 1.26 2.88
N LEU A 63 15.53 0.74 3.69
CA LEU A 63 15.87 0.04 4.93
C LEU A 63 16.75 -1.20 4.67
N LYS A 64 16.40 -2.02 3.67
CA LYS A 64 17.22 -3.18 3.27
C LYS A 64 18.63 -2.77 2.78
N GLN A 65 18.76 -1.64 2.11
CA GLN A 65 20.06 -1.11 1.68
C GLN A 65 20.90 -0.65 2.88
N CYS A 66 20.31 0.11 3.81
CA CYS A 66 20.99 0.53 5.04
C CYS A 66 21.44 -0.65 5.90
N GLN A 67 20.64 -1.73 5.96
CA GLN A 67 21.00 -2.94 6.70
C GLN A 67 22.16 -3.73 6.08
N ARG A 68 22.37 -3.63 4.76
CA ARG A 68 23.47 -4.32 4.05
C ARG A 68 24.79 -3.55 4.06
N ALA A 69 24.73 -2.23 4.29
CA ALA A 69 25.89 -1.36 4.37
C ALA A 69 26.50 -1.27 5.78
N LEU A 70 25.89 -1.94 6.76
CA LEU A 70 26.32 -2.06 8.16
C LEU A 70 26.82 -3.47 8.45
#